data_AF-A0A5N5T1H1-F1
#
_entry.id   AF-A0A5N5T1H1-F1
#
_cell.length_a   1.000
_cell.length_b   1.000
_cell.length_c   1.000
_cell.angle_alpha   90.00
_cell.angle_beta   90.00
_cell.angle_gamma   90.00
#
_symmetry.space_group_name_H-M   'P 1'
#
loop_
_entity.id
_entity.type
_entity.pdbx_description
1 polymer ?
#
loop_
_entity_poly.entity_id
_entity_poly.type
_entity_poly.pdbx_seq_one_letter_code
_entity_poly.pdbx_strand_id
1 'polypeptide(L)'
;MPQKELNSDRRVRRWCFTLNNPEFCVDYFKKFSEIKNVRRFIFGHERGSESDTVHLQGYMEFEVSVRFPVLKKISPRAHWEPSAGTPYQNYKYCSKEGNFQVFGNWNSEESRLKRERKHGAGEERVSSTDIIRRLYRDSEDAIQYRGGYLSRKRVIDEQIAKLHHKIHKRSVYDEMVLATLRKWQYDILVILFKQNNRKVMWVYDEKGGKAQA
;
A
#
# COMPACT_ATOMS: atom_id res chain seq x y z
N MET A 1 -22.79 -32.95 4.60
CA MET A 1 -23.46 -31.82 3.92
C MET A 1 -24.28 -32.40 2.78
N PRO A 2 -25.61 -32.19 2.71
CA PRO A 2 -26.42 -32.73 1.63
C PRO A 2 -26.02 -32.06 0.30
N GLN A 3 -25.65 -32.87 -0.70
CA GLN A 3 -25.36 -32.38 -2.04
C GLN A 3 -26.66 -31.81 -2.63
N LYS A 4 -26.71 -30.49 -2.84
CA LYS A 4 -27.75 -29.88 -3.67
C LYS A 4 -27.70 -30.58 -5.04
N GLU A 5 -28.81 -31.19 -5.45
CA GLU A 5 -28.91 -31.79 -6.79
C GLU A 5 -28.57 -30.73 -7.84
N LEU A 6 -27.41 -30.90 -8.46
CA LEU A 6 -26.95 -29.99 -9.48
C LEU A 6 -27.70 -30.30 -10.77
N ASN A 7 -28.53 -29.36 -11.25
CA ASN A 7 -29.23 -29.53 -12.52
C ASN A 7 -28.20 -29.77 -13.64
N SER A 8 -28.18 -31.00 -14.16
CA SER A 8 -27.17 -31.51 -15.08
C SER A 8 -27.16 -30.81 -16.44
N ASP A 9 -28.24 -30.11 -16.79
CA ASP A 9 -28.34 -29.39 -18.06
C ASP A 9 -27.86 -27.93 -17.98
N ARG A 10 -27.62 -27.40 -16.78
CA ARG A 10 -27.17 -26.02 -16.60
C ARG A 10 -25.77 -25.83 -17.20
N ARG A 11 -25.67 -24.94 -18.19
CA ARG A 11 -24.42 -24.52 -18.84
C ARG A 11 -23.91 -23.23 -18.23
N VAL A 12 -22.74 -23.24 -17.60
CA VAL A 12 -22.09 -22.03 -17.09
C VAL A 12 -20.59 -22.02 -17.41
N ARG A 13 -20.01 -20.82 -17.47
CA ARG A 13 -18.58 -20.63 -17.76
C ARG A 13 -17.68 -20.70 -16.53
N ARG A 14 -18.25 -20.56 -15.33
CA ARG A 14 -17.50 -20.35 -14.09
C ARG A 14 -17.91 -21.40 -13.06
N TRP A 15 -16.91 -22.12 -12.56
CA TRP A 15 -17.10 -23.25 -11.67
C TRP A 15 -16.14 -23.16 -10.49
N CYS A 16 -16.62 -23.49 -9.32
CA CYS A 16 -15.81 -23.75 -8.14
C CYS A 16 -15.68 -25.27 -7.97
N PHE A 17 -14.56 -25.72 -7.42
CA PHE A 17 -14.37 -27.12 -7.09
C PHE A 17 -13.63 -27.32 -5.78
N THR A 18 -13.91 -28.45 -5.16
CA THR A 18 -13.19 -28.93 -3.98
C THR A 18 -12.82 -30.39 -4.22
N LEU A 19 -11.55 -30.73 -4.04
CA LEU A 19 -11.05 -32.10 -4.11
C LEU A 19 -10.46 -32.49 -2.76
N ASN A 20 -11.15 -33.39 -2.07
CA ASN A 20 -10.70 -33.91 -0.77
C ASN A 20 -9.60 -34.96 -0.99
N ASN A 21 -8.55 -34.90 -0.16
CA ASN A 21 -7.40 -35.81 -0.21
C ASN A 21 -6.79 -35.88 -1.63
N PRO A 22 -6.27 -34.76 -2.16
CA PRO A 22 -5.59 -34.76 -3.45
C PRO A 22 -4.37 -35.68 -3.39
N GLU A 23 -4.09 -36.36 -4.49
CA GLU A 23 -2.93 -37.24 -4.62
C GLU A 23 -1.67 -36.39 -4.78
N PHE A 24 -0.73 -36.51 -3.84
CA PHE A 24 0.48 -35.68 -3.82
C PHE A 24 1.40 -35.87 -5.04
N CYS A 25 1.31 -37.01 -5.74
CA CYS A 25 2.09 -37.29 -6.95
C CYS A 25 1.48 -36.71 -8.23
N VAL A 26 0.25 -36.17 -8.17
CA VAL A 26 -0.43 -35.63 -9.34
C VAL A 26 -0.10 -34.15 -9.50
N ASP A 27 0.44 -33.79 -10.66
CA ASP A 27 0.56 -32.40 -11.08
C ASP A 27 -0.81 -31.87 -11.54
N TYR A 28 -1.58 -31.36 -10.58
CA TYR A 28 -2.90 -30.78 -10.84
C TYR A 28 -2.83 -29.53 -11.71
N PHE A 29 -1.72 -28.78 -11.68
CA PHE A 29 -1.56 -27.61 -12.53
C PHE A 29 -1.51 -28.03 -14.00
N LYS A 30 -0.63 -28.99 -14.33
CA LYS A 30 -0.54 -29.56 -15.67
C LYS A 30 -1.86 -30.18 -16.08
N LYS A 31 -2.44 -31.05 -15.25
CA LYS A 31 -3.73 -31.71 -15.51
C LYS A 31 -4.84 -30.72 -15.85
N PHE A 32 -4.95 -29.62 -15.12
CA PHE A 32 -5.98 -28.61 -15.36
C PHE A 32 -5.67 -27.69 -16.55
N SER A 33 -4.40 -27.41 -16.81
CA SER A 33 -3.97 -26.61 -17.97
C SER A 33 -4.23 -27.32 -19.32
N GLU A 34 -4.27 -28.65 -19.33
CA GLU A 34 -4.52 -29.46 -20.53
C GLU A 34 -6.02 -29.59 -20.86
N ILE A 35 -6.92 -29.10 -19.99
CA ILE A 35 -8.36 -29.12 -20.25
C ILE A 35 -8.68 -28.12 -21.36
N LYS A 36 -9.43 -28.59 -22.37
CA LYS A 36 -9.87 -27.74 -23.49
C LYS A 36 -10.71 -26.54 -23.02
N ASN A 37 -10.47 -25.39 -23.65
CA ASN A 37 -11.22 -24.14 -23.45
C ASN A 37 -11.13 -23.55 -22.04
N VAL A 38 -10.14 -23.93 -21.23
CA VAL A 38 -9.87 -23.25 -19.96
C VAL A 38 -9.24 -21.89 -20.24
N ARG A 39 -9.92 -20.83 -19.80
CA ARG A 39 -9.46 -19.44 -19.92
C ARG A 39 -8.47 -19.09 -18.82
N ARG A 40 -8.83 -19.42 -17.58
CA ARG A 40 -8.01 -19.19 -16.39
C ARG A 40 -8.51 -20.04 -15.22
N PHE A 41 -7.61 -20.40 -14.32
CA PHE A 41 -7.97 -21.02 -13.05
C PHE A 41 -7.05 -20.56 -11.92
N ILE A 42 -7.51 -20.77 -10.70
CA ILE A 42 -6.73 -20.69 -9.48
C ILE A 42 -7.15 -21.83 -8.57
N PHE A 43 -6.19 -22.45 -7.89
CA PHE A 43 -6.49 -23.36 -6.80
C PHE A 43 -5.46 -23.21 -5.68
N GLY A 44 -5.90 -23.43 -4.45
CA GLY A 44 -5.07 -23.41 -3.25
C GLY A 44 -5.21 -24.69 -2.45
N HIS A 45 -4.19 -24.99 -1.67
CA HIS A 45 -4.29 -25.99 -0.62
C HIS A 45 -4.94 -25.34 0.59
N GLU A 46 -5.97 -25.99 1.13
CA GLU A 46 -6.62 -25.64 2.39
C GLU A 46 -6.36 -26.78 3.38
N ARG A 47 -5.81 -26.46 4.55
CA ARG A 47 -5.67 -27.42 5.65
C ARG A 47 -6.89 -27.33 6.55
N GLY A 48 -7.59 -28.45 6.75
CA GLY A 48 -8.66 -28.53 7.74
C GLY A 48 -8.13 -28.23 9.15
N SER A 49 -8.87 -27.45 9.93
CA SER A 49 -8.46 -27.03 11.28
C SER A 49 -8.50 -28.15 12.34
N GLU A 50 -9.22 -29.25 12.07
CA GLU A 50 -9.50 -30.32 13.06
C GLU A 50 -9.05 -31.71 12.61
N SER A 51 -8.74 -31.88 11.32
CA SER A 51 -8.18 -33.11 10.77
C SER A 51 -7.15 -32.68 9.73
N ASP A 52 -5.98 -33.32 9.70
CA ASP A 52 -4.86 -33.05 8.78
C ASP A 52 -5.18 -33.38 7.31
N THR A 53 -6.46 -33.29 6.96
CA THR A 53 -7.05 -33.55 5.66
C THR A 53 -6.75 -32.35 4.76
N VAL A 54 -5.94 -32.59 3.72
CA VAL A 54 -5.65 -31.58 2.71
C VAL A 54 -6.81 -31.52 1.73
N HIS A 55 -7.31 -30.31 1.48
CA HIS A 55 -8.31 -30.04 0.46
C HIS A 55 -7.70 -29.18 -0.63
N LEU A 56 -7.95 -29.53 -1.88
CA LEU A 56 -7.64 -28.68 -3.02
C LEU A 56 -8.90 -27.91 -3.40
N GLN A 57 -8.92 -26.62 -3.06
CA GLN A 57 -10.04 -25.74 -3.36
C GLN A 57 -9.68 -24.84 -4.55
N GLY A 58 -10.55 -24.77 -5.55
CA GLY A 58 -10.26 -24.00 -6.74
C GLY A 58 -11.45 -23.38 -7.44
N TYR A 59 -11.12 -22.53 -8.39
CA TYR A 59 -12.02 -21.82 -9.27
C TYR A 59 -11.49 -21.91 -10.70
N MET A 60 -12.39 -22.16 -11.65
CA MET A 60 -12.07 -22.33 -13.06
C MET A 60 -13.06 -21.57 -13.93
N GLU A 61 -12.52 -20.81 -14.90
CA GLU A 61 -13.27 -20.08 -15.91
C GLU A 61 -12.94 -20.65 -17.30
N PHE A 62 -13.99 -20.94 -18.07
CA PHE A 62 -13.90 -21.47 -19.43
C PHE A 62 -14.29 -20.40 -20.46
N GLU A 63 -13.70 -20.49 -21.66
CA GLU A 63 -14.06 -19.64 -22.81
C GLU A 63 -15.51 -19.85 -23.25
N VAL A 64 -15.99 -21.09 -23.11
CA VAL A 64 -17.36 -21.52 -23.46
C VAL A 64 -18.09 -22.07 -22.26
N SER A 65 -19.42 -22.03 -22.26
CA SER A 65 -20.21 -22.58 -21.15
C SER A 65 -20.11 -24.10 -21.13
N VAL A 66 -19.72 -24.66 -19.99
CA VAL A 66 -19.52 -26.11 -19.77
C VAL A 66 -20.66 -26.66 -18.92
N ARG A 67 -21.05 -27.93 -19.14
CA ARG A 67 -22.04 -28.65 -18.32
C ARG A 67 -21.34 -29.49 -17.24
N PHE A 68 -22.04 -29.74 -16.14
CA PHE A 68 -21.55 -30.57 -15.04
C PHE A 68 -21.02 -31.96 -15.44
N PRO A 69 -21.68 -32.73 -16.34
CA PRO A 69 -21.16 -34.04 -16.73
C PRO A 69 -19.79 -34.01 -17.41
N VAL A 70 -19.43 -32.89 -18.06
CA VAL A 70 -18.08 -32.72 -18.65
C VAL A 70 -17.05 -32.56 -17.55
N LEU A 71 -17.36 -31.80 -16.50
CA LEU A 71 -16.47 -31.60 -15.35
C LEU A 71 -16.26 -32.88 -14.55
N LYS A 72 -17.31 -33.69 -14.39
CA LYS A 72 -17.20 -35.02 -13.77
C LYS A 72 -16.31 -35.97 -14.56
N LYS A 73 -16.20 -35.83 -15.89
CA LYS A 73 -15.21 -36.60 -16.69
C LYS A 73 -13.79 -36.13 -16.47
N ILE A 74 -13.58 -34.82 -16.28
CA ILE A 74 -12.25 -34.22 -16.03
C ILE A 74 -11.72 -34.61 -14.64
N SER A 75 -12.57 -34.50 -13.62
CA SER A 75 -12.23 -34.86 -12.24
C SER A 75 -13.46 -35.44 -11.54
N PRO A 76 -13.62 -36.77 -11.55
CA PRO A 76 -14.77 -37.45 -10.94
C PRO A 76 -14.87 -37.23 -9.43
N ARG A 77 -13.70 -37.22 -8.77
CA ARG A 77 -13.55 -37.06 -7.31
C ARG A 77 -13.80 -35.63 -6.84
N ALA A 78 -13.62 -34.64 -7.71
CA ALA A 78 -13.89 -33.25 -7.33
C ALA A 78 -15.41 -33.02 -7.21
N HIS A 79 -15.77 -32.29 -6.15
CA HIS A 79 -17.07 -31.68 -6.03
C HIS A 79 -17.08 -30.40 -6.85
N TRP A 80 -18.08 -30.20 -7.72
CA TRP A 80 -18.15 -29.06 -8.64
C TRP A 80 -19.45 -28.30 -8.44
N GLU A 81 -19.36 -26.97 -8.39
CA GLU A 81 -20.52 -26.09 -8.24
C GLU A 81 -20.40 -24.88 -9.17
N PRO A 82 -21.51 -24.39 -9.77
CA PRO A 82 -21.53 -23.11 -10.46
C PRO A 82 -21.04 -21.99 -9.54
N SER A 83 -20.09 -21.18 -9.99
CA SER A 83 -19.57 -20.08 -9.16
C SER A 83 -20.65 -19.01 -8.97
N ALA A 84 -21.07 -18.79 -7.72
CA ALA A 84 -21.87 -17.63 -7.32
C ALA A 84 -21.04 -16.36 -7.12
N GLY A 85 -19.76 -16.52 -6.75
CA GLY A 85 -18.84 -15.42 -6.47
C GLY A 85 -18.26 -14.74 -7.72
N THR A 86 -17.75 -13.53 -7.52
CA THR A 86 -16.91 -12.83 -8.52
C THR A 86 -15.54 -13.49 -8.66
N PRO A 87 -14.83 -13.33 -9.80
CA PRO A 87 -13.46 -13.84 -9.94
C PRO A 87 -12.54 -13.35 -8.81
N TYR A 88 -12.72 -12.09 -8.37
CA TYR A 88 -11.96 -11.52 -7.26
C TYR A 88 -12.21 -12.23 -5.92
N GLN A 89 -13.47 -12.51 -5.56
CA GLN A 89 -13.81 -13.23 -4.34
C GLN A 89 -13.22 -14.65 -4.34
N ASN A 90 -13.32 -15.36 -5.47
CA ASN A 90 -12.76 -16.69 -5.62
C ASN A 90 -11.22 -16.67 -5.57
N TYR A 91 -10.58 -15.68 -6.22
CA TYR A 91 -9.14 -15.49 -6.15
C TYR A 91 -8.67 -15.27 -4.71
N LYS A 92 -9.34 -14.35 -3.98
CA LYS A 92 -9.06 -14.06 -2.57
C LYS A 92 -9.27 -15.29 -1.68
N TYR A 93 -10.29 -16.10 -1.97
CA TYR A 93 -10.56 -17.34 -1.24
C TYR A 93 -9.47 -18.38 -1.45
N CYS A 94 -9.14 -18.70 -2.71
CA CYS A 94 -8.14 -19.72 -3.04
C CYS A 94 -6.71 -19.32 -2.66
N SER A 95 -6.41 -18.02 -2.54
CA SER A 95 -5.08 -17.51 -2.15
C SER A 95 -4.95 -17.21 -0.65
N LYS A 96 -5.97 -17.54 0.17
CA LYS A 96 -6.03 -17.20 1.60
C LYS A 96 -4.84 -17.76 2.39
N GLU A 97 -4.47 -19.01 2.16
CA GLU A 97 -3.37 -19.70 2.89
C GLU A 97 -1.98 -19.44 2.29
N GLY A 98 -1.88 -18.70 1.19
CA GLY A 98 -0.61 -18.37 0.54
C GLY A 98 0.02 -19.51 -0.29
N ASN A 99 -0.46 -20.74 -0.17
CA ASN A 99 -0.06 -21.86 -1.04
C ASN A 99 -1.09 -22.11 -2.15
N PHE A 100 -0.92 -21.43 -3.28
CA PHE A 100 -1.84 -21.50 -4.42
C PHE A 100 -1.12 -21.44 -5.76
N GLN A 101 -1.78 -21.93 -6.80
CA GLN A 101 -1.30 -21.92 -8.18
C GLN A 101 -2.33 -21.24 -9.09
N VAL A 102 -1.85 -20.52 -10.11
CA VAL A 102 -2.67 -19.73 -11.04
C VAL A 102 -2.30 -19.98 -12.49
N PHE A 103 -3.31 -20.08 -13.35
CA PHE A 103 -3.16 -20.15 -14.80
C PHE A 103 -4.03 -19.06 -15.45
N GLY A 104 -3.52 -18.45 -16.52
CA GLY A 104 -4.17 -17.33 -17.20
C GLY A 104 -3.96 -15.98 -16.50
N ASN A 105 -4.66 -14.94 -16.95
CA ASN A 105 -4.47 -13.56 -16.47
C ASN A 105 -5.30 -13.26 -15.20
N TRP A 106 -4.60 -12.87 -14.13
CA TRP A 106 -5.15 -12.51 -12.82
C TRP A 106 -4.64 -11.15 -12.30
N ASN A 107 -4.02 -10.33 -13.15
CA ASN A 107 -3.33 -9.10 -12.74
C ASN A 107 -4.27 -8.12 -12.01
N SER A 108 -5.53 -8.03 -12.43
CA SER A 108 -6.54 -7.16 -11.81
C SER A 108 -6.89 -7.58 -10.39
N GLU A 109 -7.14 -8.87 -10.17
CA GLU A 109 -7.52 -9.46 -8.89
C GLU A 109 -6.34 -9.44 -7.92
N GLU A 110 -5.13 -9.75 -8.40
CA GLU A 110 -3.90 -9.66 -7.61
C GLU A 110 -3.63 -8.22 -7.16
N SER A 111 -3.71 -7.25 -8.09
CA SER A 111 -3.51 -5.83 -7.77
C SER A 111 -4.56 -5.30 -6.81
N ARG A 112 -5.81 -5.78 -6.92
CA ARG A 112 -6.88 -5.45 -5.98
C ARG A 112 -6.60 -6.04 -4.59
N LEU A 113 -6.18 -7.29 -4.50
CA LEU A 113 -5.84 -7.94 -3.23
C LEU A 113 -4.66 -7.26 -2.54
N LYS A 114 -3.61 -6.91 -3.30
CA LYS A 114 -2.46 -6.13 -2.78
C LYS A 114 -2.89 -4.77 -2.23
N ARG A 115 -3.79 -4.07 -2.92
CA ARG A 115 -4.36 -2.81 -2.42
C ARG A 115 -5.18 -3.03 -1.15
N GLU A 116 -6.05 -4.03 -1.09
CA GLU A 116 -6.83 -4.34 0.12
C GLU A 116 -5.94 -4.70 1.31
N ARG A 117 -4.91 -5.53 1.12
CA ARG A 117 -3.93 -5.85 2.18
C ARG A 117 -3.18 -4.62 2.68
N LYS A 118 -2.82 -3.69 1.78
CA LYS A 118 -2.24 -2.38 2.17
C LYS A 118 -3.21 -1.49 2.96
N HIS A 119 -4.52 -1.65 2.79
CA HIS A 119 -5.52 -0.90 3.56
C HIS A 119 -5.98 -1.62 4.84
N GLY A 120 -5.83 -2.95 4.92
CA GLY A 120 -6.25 -3.78 6.06
C GLY A 120 -5.15 -4.14 7.06
N ALA A 121 -3.88 -3.91 6.74
CA ALA A 121 -2.78 -3.94 7.71
C ALA A 121 -2.82 -2.63 8.51
N GLY A 122 -3.36 -2.68 9.73
CA GLY A 122 -3.73 -1.53 10.55
C GLY A 122 -2.57 -0.73 11.11
N GLU A 123 -1.96 0.11 10.28
CA GLU A 123 -1.53 1.43 10.75
C GLU A 123 -2.63 2.42 10.40
N GLU A 124 -3.19 3.09 11.41
CA GLU A 124 -4.06 4.25 11.21
C GLU A 124 -3.40 5.17 10.19
N ARG A 125 -4.12 5.45 9.09
CA ARG A 125 -3.58 6.19 7.97
C ARG A 125 -3.45 7.66 8.34
N VAL A 126 -2.35 8.00 9.02
CA VAL A 126 -2.04 9.39 9.37
C VAL A 126 -1.66 10.14 8.10
N SER A 127 -2.38 11.23 7.80
CA SER A 127 -2.06 12.09 6.66
C SER A 127 -0.66 12.67 6.80
N SER A 128 0.03 12.91 5.68
CA SER A 128 1.32 13.60 5.68
C SER A 128 1.26 14.94 6.41
N THR A 129 0.14 15.66 6.32
CA THR A 129 -0.08 16.92 7.03
C THR A 129 -0.09 16.74 8.55
N ASP A 130 -0.66 15.65 9.04
CA ASP A 130 -0.71 15.36 10.48
C ASP A 130 0.64 14.86 10.99
N ILE A 131 1.36 14.05 10.20
CA ILE A 131 2.73 13.65 10.51
C ILE A 131 3.62 14.89 10.67
N ILE A 132 3.57 15.81 9.70
CA ILE A 132 4.34 17.07 9.74
C ILE A 132 3.94 17.91 10.95
N ARG A 133 2.64 18.09 11.20
CA ARG A 133 2.15 18.89 12.34
C ARG A 133 2.64 18.35 13.67
N ARG A 134 2.62 17.01 13.85
CA ARG A 134 3.08 16.34 15.08
C ARG A 134 4.58 16.51 15.27
N LEU A 135 5.37 16.16 14.25
CA LEU A 135 6.83 16.27 14.32
C LEU A 135 7.33 17.72 14.41
N TYR A 136 6.57 18.67 13.88
CA TYR A 136 6.85 20.10 14.07
C TYR A 136 6.69 20.54 15.54
N ARG A 137 5.71 19.96 16.26
CA ARG A 137 5.45 20.28 17.66
C ARG A 137 6.37 19.52 18.61
N ASP A 138 6.64 18.27 18.30
CA ASP A 138 7.47 17.35 19.06
C ASP A 138 8.31 16.52 18.09
N SER A 139 9.60 16.85 17.99
CA SER A 139 10.53 16.17 17.08
C SER A 139 10.77 14.70 17.44
N GLU A 140 10.43 14.28 18.66
CA GLU A 140 10.60 12.90 19.14
C GLU A 140 9.32 12.07 19.07
N ASP A 141 8.21 12.66 18.59
CA ASP A 141 6.91 11.99 18.51
C ASP A 141 7.06 10.60 17.84
N ALA A 142 6.49 9.58 18.50
CA ALA A 142 6.56 8.18 18.08
C ALA A 142 6.08 7.93 16.63
N ILE A 143 5.37 8.89 16.02
CA ILE A 143 5.03 8.89 14.59
C ILE A 143 6.25 8.72 13.67
N GLN A 144 7.47 9.08 14.12
CA GLN A 144 8.70 8.86 13.36
C GLN A 144 9.04 7.38 13.12
N TYR A 145 8.49 6.47 13.93
CA TYR A 145 8.72 5.03 13.79
C TYR A 145 7.66 4.34 12.93
N ARG A 146 6.64 5.08 12.44
CA ARG A 146 5.55 4.54 11.62
C ARG A 146 5.97 4.42 10.16
N GLY A 147 5.44 3.41 9.45
CA GLY A 147 5.73 3.19 8.03
C GLY A 147 5.39 4.39 7.15
N GLY A 148 4.36 5.15 7.54
CA GLY A 148 3.96 6.39 6.87
C GLY A 148 5.00 7.51 6.88
N TYR A 149 5.80 7.64 7.94
CA TYR A 149 6.93 8.56 7.99
C TYR A 149 8.15 7.93 7.30
N LEU A 150 8.53 6.70 7.68
CA LEU A 150 9.75 6.04 7.20
C LEU A 150 9.83 5.97 5.66
N SER A 151 8.71 5.67 5.00
CA SER A 151 8.62 5.62 3.53
C SER A 151 8.82 6.97 2.82
N ARG A 152 8.70 8.08 3.55
CA ARG A 152 8.75 9.46 3.03
C ARG A 152 9.65 10.38 3.85
N LYS A 153 10.52 9.81 4.68
CA LYS A 153 11.33 10.51 5.69
C LYS A 153 11.96 11.79 5.15
N ARG A 154 12.77 11.64 4.10
CA ARG A 154 13.46 12.76 3.44
C ARG A 154 12.54 13.93 3.11
N VAL A 155 11.41 13.64 2.46
CA VAL A 155 10.46 14.67 2.01
C VAL A 155 9.79 15.38 3.19
N ILE A 156 9.46 14.62 4.23
CA ILE A 156 8.82 15.17 5.45
C ILE A 156 9.82 16.05 6.22
N ASP A 157 11.04 15.56 6.42
CA ASP A 157 12.11 16.29 7.13
C ASP A 157 12.44 17.61 6.39
N GLU A 158 12.56 17.57 5.06
CA GLU A 158 12.76 18.79 4.24
C GLU A 158 11.62 19.80 4.40
N GLN A 159 10.37 19.34 4.55
CA GLN A 159 9.21 20.23 4.76
C GLN A 159 9.21 20.84 6.17
N ILE A 160 9.51 20.05 7.20
CA ILE A 160 9.63 20.54 8.58
C ILE A 160 10.74 21.59 8.66
N ALA A 161 11.91 21.33 8.07
CA ALA A 161 13.02 22.28 8.04
C ALA A 161 12.63 23.60 7.35
N LYS A 162 11.92 23.54 6.22
CA LYS A 162 11.38 24.74 5.54
C LYS A 162 10.39 25.52 6.41
N LEU A 163 9.53 24.82 7.15
CA LEU A 163 8.59 25.44 8.08
C LEU A 163 9.32 26.15 9.22
N HIS A 164 10.30 25.48 9.85
CA HIS A 164 11.14 26.06 10.91
C HIS A 164 11.85 27.32 10.41
N HIS A 165 12.47 27.25 9.23
CA HIS A 165 13.16 28.39 8.64
C HIS A 165 12.21 29.58 8.39
N LYS A 166 11.02 29.33 7.85
CA LYS A 166 10.03 30.37 7.57
C LYS A 166 9.55 31.05 8.86
N ILE A 167 9.30 30.27 9.91
CA ILE A 167 8.84 30.77 11.20
C ILE A 167 9.93 31.55 11.92
N HIS A 168 11.16 31.03 11.94
CA HIS A 168 12.30 31.74 12.51
C HIS A 168 12.56 33.07 11.80
N LYS A 169 12.61 33.07 10.46
CA LYS A 169 12.77 34.31 9.67
C LYS A 169 11.67 35.33 9.97
N ARG A 170 10.44 34.88 10.20
CA ARG A 170 9.33 35.75 10.58
C ARG A 170 9.49 36.33 11.98
N SER A 171 9.87 35.50 12.97
CA SER A 171 10.16 35.94 14.34
C SER A 171 11.22 37.03 14.37
N VAL A 172 12.35 36.79 13.69
CA VAL A 172 13.45 37.77 13.58
C VAL A 172 12.96 39.07 12.94
N TYR A 173 12.16 38.98 11.87
CA TYR A 173 11.59 40.17 11.25
C TYR A 173 10.69 40.94 12.22
N ASP A 174 9.79 40.27 12.94
CA ASP A 174 8.86 40.90 13.87
C ASP A 174 9.62 41.55 15.06
N GLU A 175 10.68 40.91 15.56
CA GLU A 175 11.60 41.48 16.55
C GLU A 175 12.34 42.73 16.02
N MET A 176 12.87 42.66 14.80
CA MET A 176 13.64 43.75 14.19
C MET A 176 12.78 44.97 13.85
N VAL A 177 11.51 44.78 13.46
CA VAL A 177 10.60 45.88 13.16
C VAL A 177 10.27 46.70 14.41
N LEU A 178 10.17 46.04 15.56
CA LEU A 178 9.90 46.70 16.84
C LEU A 178 11.17 47.25 17.53
N ALA A 179 12.35 46.90 17.02
CA ALA A 179 13.61 47.32 17.61
C ALA A 179 13.87 48.82 17.39
N THR A 180 14.19 49.52 18.47
CA THR A 180 14.71 50.89 18.39
C THR A 180 16.16 50.87 17.94
N LEU A 181 16.44 51.51 16.81
CA LEU A 181 17.79 51.59 16.27
C LEU A 181 18.66 52.53 17.10
N ARG A 182 19.87 52.09 17.43
CA ARG A 182 20.92 52.99 17.93
C ARG A 182 21.28 53.98 16.82
N LYS A 183 21.71 55.19 17.20
CA LYS A 183 22.08 56.25 16.24
C LYS A 183 23.02 55.74 15.13
N TRP A 184 24.09 55.04 15.51
CA TRP A 184 25.06 54.52 14.54
C TRP A 184 24.45 53.48 13.58
N GLN A 185 23.47 52.68 14.03
CA GLN A 185 22.77 51.72 13.17
C GLN A 185 21.89 52.45 12.15
N TYR A 186 21.19 53.51 12.59
CA TYR A 186 20.43 54.38 11.71
C TYR A 186 21.33 55.05 10.66
N ASP A 187 22.47 55.61 11.09
CA ASP A 187 23.42 56.27 10.19
C ASP A 187 23.92 55.31 9.10
N ILE A 188 24.24 54.06 9.46
CA ILE A 188 24.61 53.01 8.49
C ILE A 188 23.47 52.71 7.52
N LEU A 189 22.24 52.53 8.00
CA LEU A 189 21.09 52.26 7.13
C LEU A 189 20.86 53.41 6.14
N VAL A 190 21.01 54.66 6.57
CA VAL A 190 20.90 55.83 5.69
C VAL A 190 21.95 55.80 4.58
N ILE A 191 23.20 55.44 4.90
CA ILE A 191 24.26 55.31 3.89
C ILE A 191 23.98 54.10 2.98
N LEU A 192 23.51 52.99 3.54
CA LEU A 192 23.20 51.75 2.83
C LEU A 192 22.06 51.95 1.82
N PHE A 193 21.02 52.70 2.19
CA PHE A 193 19.91 52.99 1.27
C PHE A 193 20.27 54.03 0.20
N LYS A 194 21.33 54.83 0.41
CA LYS A 194 21.82 55.83 -0.56
C LYS A 194 22.90 55.31 -1.50
N GLN A 195 23.62 54.24 -1.13
CA GLN A 195 24.68 53.70 -1.97
C GLN A 195 24.12 52.91 -3.16
N ASN A 196 24.90 52.83 -4.23
CA ASN A 196 24.59 52.00 -5.40
C ASN A 196 25.26 50.62 -5.29
N ASN A 197 24.84 49.68 -6.15
CA ASN A 197 25.34 48.30 -6.16
C ASN A 197 26.83 48.14 -6.52
N ARG A 198 27.57 49.25 -6.70
CA ARG A 198 29.00 49.25 -7.07
C ARG A 198 29.92 49.74 -5.94
N LYS A 199 29.37 49.96 -4.74
CA LYS A 199 30.14 50.40 -3.56
C LYS A 199 29.93 49.40 -2.43
N VAL A 200 31.02 49.02 -1.78
CA VAL A 200 31.00 48.17 -0.58
C VAL A 200 31.35 49.05 0.61
N MET A 201 30.44 49.13 1.57
CA MET A 201 30.64 49.86 2.82
C MET A 201 31.21 48.92 3.87
N TRP A 202 32.39 49.26 4.38
CA TRP A 202 33.00 48.57 5.51
C TRP A 202 32.69 49.35 6.77
N VAL A 203 32.00 48.73 7.72
CA VAL A 203 31.76 49.27 9.04
C VAL A 203 32.39 48.30 10.04
N TYR A 204 33.21 48.82 10.93
CA TYR A 204 33.81 48.06 12.01
C TYR A 204 33.51 48.74 13.35
N ASP A 205 33.35 47.95 14.40
CA ASP A 205 33.22 48.44 15.77
C ASP A 205 34.63 48.53 16.39
N GLU A 206 35.02 49.70 16.86
CA GLU A 206 36.31 49.92 17.52
C GLU A 206 36.42 49.19 18.86
N LYS A 207 35.29 48.82 19.48
CA LYS A 207 35.22 48.12 20.77
C LYS A 207 34.65 46.71 20.62
N GLY A 208 35.32 45.87 19.84
CA GLY A 208 34.93 44.46 19.67
C GLY A 208 34.75 43.73 21.02
N GLY A 209 33.63 43.01 21.18
CA GLY A 209 33.45 42.01 22.25
C GLY A 209 32.56 42.37 23.45
N LYS A 210 31.95 43.55 23.54
CA LYS A 210 31.03 43.89 24.66
C LYS A 210 29.55 43.58 24.37
N ALA A 211 29.27 42.35 23.93
CA ALA A 211 27.90 41.85 23.73
C ALA A 211 27.45 40.85 24.82
N GLN A 212 28.20 40.72 25.93
CA GLN A 212 27.78 40.01 27.13
C GLN A 212 28.09 40.86 28.37
N ALA A 213 27.13 41.69 28.77
CA ALA A 213 26.93 42.20 30.14
C ALA A 213 25.48 42.67 30.25
#